data_AF-A0A1Z4N8F2-F1
#
_entry.id   AF-A0A1Z4N8F2-F1
#
_cell.length_a   1.000
_cell.length_b   1.000
_cell.length_c   1.000
_cell.angle_alpha   90.00
_cell.angle_beta   90.00
_cell.angle_gamma   90.00
#
_symmetry.space_group_name_H-M   'P 1'
#
loop_
_entity.id
_entity.type
_entity.pdbx_description
1 polymer ?
#
loop_
_entity_poly.entity_id
_entity_poly.type
_entity_poly.pdbx_seq_one_letter_code
_entity_poly.pdbx_strand_id
1 'polypeptide(L)'
;MKQENLQVVVALYKFVSLPDFAEKRESLLSYCQQQGIKGTILLAEEGINGTIAGSRQAIDAVLEFLRSDPRLTDIEYKESYATTPPFERMKVRLKSEIVTLGLPEVDPNEKVGIYVDPKEWNQLISDPEVTVIDTRNDYEVNIGTFTRAQNPQTQIFREFPEYVRQNLDPEKHKKVALFCTGGIRCEKASSFMLSQGFAEVYHLKGGILKYLEEVPTEESLWQGECFVFDERIAVRHGLEEGTYDMCESCGRPISEADKASPKYEEGITCPYCFDDLTEEKRVRQQEKRRQFLLKGNHKL
;
A
#
# COMPACT_ATOMS: atom_id res chain seq x y z
N MET A 1 17.94 20.20 14.24
CA MET A 1 17.90 18.74 14.45
C MET A 1 18.88 18.13 13.47
N LYS A 2 19.78 17.24 13.92
CA LYS A 2 20.79 16.67 13.02
C LYS A 2 20.11 15.77 11.98
N GLN A 3 20.46 15.96 10.72
CA GLN A 3 20.01 15.23 9.53
C GLN A 3 20.42 13.74 9.54
N GLU A 4 21.11 13.27 10.59
CA GLU A 4 21.79 11.97 10.69
C GLU A 4 20.86 10.76 10.90
N ASN A 5 19.58 10.96 11.27
CA ASN A 5 18.65 9.85 11.54
C ASN A 5 17.46 9.75 10.57
N LEU A 6 17.37 10.63 9.57
CA LEU A 6 16.24 10.61 8.63
C LEU A 6 16.38 9.43 7.67
N GLN A 7 15.46 8.47 7.74
CA GLN A 7 15.34 7.37 6.80
C GLN A 7 14.54 7.82 5.58
N VAL A 8 15.09 7.60 4.41
CA VAL A 8 14.35 7.73 3.15
C VAL A 8 13.59 6.44 2.95
N VAL A 9 12.28 6.53 2.71
CA VAL A 9 11.42 5.41 2.37
C VAL A 9 10.95 5.57 0.94
N VAL A 10 11.22 4.56 0.13
CA VAL A 10 10.85 4.51 -1.29
C VAL A 10 9.80 3.43 -1.50
N ALA A 11 8.62 3.82 -1.96
CA ALA A 11 7.64 2.92 -2.55
C ALA A 11 7.79 2.95 -4.08
N LEU A 12 7.95 1.80 -4.72
CA LEU A 12 8.21 1.67 -6.14
C LEU A 12 7.44 0.50 -6.73
N TYR A 13 7.10 0.60 -8.01
CA TYR A 13 6.64 -0.54 -8.79
C TYR A 13 6.87 -0.29 -10.27
N LYS A 14 6.90 -1.37 -11.04
CA LYS A 14 6.82 -1.34 -12.49
C LYS A 14 6.24 -2.64 -13.01
N PHE A 15 5.19 -2.54 -13.82
CA PHE A 15 4.77 -3.63 -14.69
C PHE A 15 5.69 -3.67 -15.90
N VAL A 16 6.35 -4.81 -16.11
CA VAL A 16 7.23 -5.07 -17.26
C VAL A 16 7.57 -6.56 -17.30
N SER A 17 7.65 -7.15 -18.49
CA SER A 17 8.01 -8.56 -18.64
C SER A 17 9.44 -8.86 -18.16
N LEU A 18 9.54 -9.67 -17.10
CA LEU A 18 10.76 -10.14 -16.47
C LEU A 18 10.78 -11.69 -16.41
N PRO A 19 10.92 -12.40 -17.54
CA PRO A 19 10.96 -13.88 -17.53
C PRO A 19 12.11 -14.46 -16.69
N ASP A 20 13.20 -13.70 -16.53
CA ASP A 20 14.38 -13.99 -15.72
C ASP A 20 14.27 -13.49 -14.26
N PHE A 21 13.08 -13.08 -13.78
CA PHE A 21 12.90 -12.48 -12.44
C PHE A 21 13.45 -13.34 -11.29
N ALA A 22 13.36 -14.67 -11.42
CA ALA A 22 13.84 -15.60 -10.42
C ALA A 22 15.37 -15.54 -10.24
N GLU A 23 16.12 -15.34 -11.33
CA GLU A 23 17.58 -15.24 -11.35
C GLU A 23 18.06 -13.94 -10.70
N LYS A 24 17.26 -12.86 -10.79
CA LYS A 24 17.58 -11.55 -10.22
C LYS A 24 17.57 -11.52 -8.69
N ARG A 25 16.79 -12.39 -8.05
CA ARG A 25 16.47 -12.33 -6.61
C ARG A 25 17.71 -12.23 -5.72
N GLU A 26 18.67 -13.15 -5.87
CA GLU A 26 19.83 -13.24 -4.98
C GLU A 26 20.77 -12.04 -5.17
N SER A 27 20.97 -11.61 -6.43
CA SER A 27 21.79 -10.43 -6.74
C SER A 27 21.20 -9.16 -6.15
N LEU A 28 19.89 -8.94 -6.30
CA LEU A 28 19.19 -7.78 -5.76
C LEU A 28 19.17 -7.79 -4.23
N LEU A 29 18.88 -8.94 -3.61
CA LEU A 29 18.89 -9.06 -2.16
C LEU A 29 20.26 -8.74 -1.58
N SER A 30 21.30 -9.34 -2.16
CA SER A 30 22.69 -9.14 -1.73
C SER A 30 23.11 -7.68 -1.88
N TYR A 31 22.77 -7.05 -3.00
CA TYR A 31 23.07 -5.63 -3.24
C TYR A 31 22.35 -4.73 -2.23
N CYS A 32 21.04 -4.90 -2.01
CA CYS A 32 20.30 -4.14 -1.00
C CYS A 32 20.90 -4.32 0.41
N GLN A 33 21.29 -5.54 0.78
CA GLN A 33 21.91 -5.81 2.09
C GLN A 33 23.28 -5.14 2.24
N GLN A 34 24.10 -5.14 1.19
CA GLN A 34 25.40 -4.45 1.19
C GLN A 34 25.24 -2.92 1.35
N GLN A 35 24.17 -2.35 0.77
CA GLN A 35 23.82 -0.93 0.95
C GLN A 35 23.14 -0.63 2.30
N GLY A 36 22.88 -1.64 3.13
CA GLY A 36 22.17 -1.47 4.40
C GLY A 36 20.68 -1.14 4.25
N ILE A 37 20.09 -1.40 3.08
CA ILE A 37 18.66 -1.21 2.85
C ILE A 37 17.86 -2.24 3.64
N LYS A 38 16.68 -1.82 4.11
CA LYS A 38 15.65 -2.68 4.70
C LYS A 38 14.34 -2.51 3.94
N GLY A 39 13.44 -3.48 4.04
CA GLY A 39 12.16 -3.44 3.32
C GLY A 39 11.82 -4.73 2.61
N THR A 40 10.87 -4.66 1.70
CA THR A 40 10.43 -5.79 0.90
C THR A 40 10.33 -5.41 -0.57
N ILE A 41 10.97 -6.20 -1.42
CA ILE A 41 10.76 -6.19 -2.88
C ILE A 41 10.10 -7.51 -3.27
N LEU A 42 9.09 -7.42 -4.12
CA LEU A 42 8.41 -8.51 -4.80
C LEU A 42 8.87 -8.52 -6.25
N LEU A 43 9.24 -9.70 -6.74
CA LEU A 43 9.56 -9.96 -8.13
C LEU A 43 8.58 -11.01 -8.65
N ALA A 44 8.02 -10.77 -9.82
CA ALA A 44 7.23 -11.73 -10.59
C ALA A 44 7.58 -11.59 -12.06
N GLU A 45 7.10 -12.51 -12.90
CA GLU A 45 7.25 -12.41 -14.35
C GLU A 45 6.65 -11.11 -14.91
N GLU A 46 5.60 -10.59 -14.27
CA GLU A 46 4.94 -9.33 -14.65
C GLU A 46 5.64 -8.05 -14.14
N GLY A 47 6.72 -8.15 -13.36
CA GLY A 47 7.52 -6.99 -12.98
C GLY A 47 8.03 -6.97 -11.54
N ILE A 48 8.09 -5.76 -10.97
CA ILE A 48 8.66 -5.46 -9.64
C ILE A 48 7.73 -4.54 -8.83
N ASN A 49 7.65 -4.77 -7.52
CA ASN A 49 6.95 -3.90 -6.56
C ASN A 49 7.71 -3.92 -5.23
N GLY A 50 7.81 -2.81 -4.53
CA GLY A 50 8.45 -2.83 -3.22
C GLY A 50 8.35 -1.54 -2.45
N THR A 51 8.57 -1.67 -1.15
CA THR A 51 8.83 -0.55 -0.25
C THR A 51 10.14 -0.83 0.47
N ILE A 52 11.10 0.07 0.31
CA ILE A 52 12.44 -0.03 0.88
C ILE A 52 12.80 1.25 1.63
N ALA A 53 13.68 1.12 2.62
CA ALA A 53 14.14 2.24 3.42
C ALA A 53 15.64 2.17 3.71
N GLY A 54 16.28 3.33 3.78
CA GLY A 54 17.68 3.48 4.15
C GLY A 54 18.15 4.93 4.10
N SER A 55 19.47 5.14 4.09
CA SER A 55 20.03 6.47 3.85
C SER A 55 19.76 6.92 2.41
N ARG A 56 19.84 8.24 2.17
CA ARG A 56 19.77 8.80 0.82
C ARG A 56 20.73 8.11 -0.14
N GLN A 57 22.02 8.00 0.24
CA GLN A 57 23.02 7.38 -0.63
C GLN A 57 22.72 5.91 -0.94
N ALA A 58 22.22 5.15 0.05
CA ALA A 58 21.87 3.75 -0.13
C ALA A 58 20.66 3.56 -1.06
N ILE A 59 19.64 4.42 -0.92
CA ILE A 59 18.46 4.42 -1.80
C ILE A 59 18.86 4.75 -3.23
N ASP A 60 19.63 5.82 -3.43
CA ASP A 60 20.07 6.24 -4.76
C ASP A 60 20.89 5.13 -5.44
N ALA A 61 21.76 4.44 -4.69
CA ALA A 61 22.52 3.31 -5.18
C ALA A 61 21.63 2.13 -5.60
N VAL A 62 20.59 1.78 -4.83
CA VAL A 62 19.65 0.72 -5.21
C VAL A 62 18.80 1.11 -6.42
N LEU A 63 18.35 2.37 -6.52
CA LEU A 63 17.62 2.84 -7.68
C LEU A 63 18.48 2.79 -8.95
N GLU A 64 19.76 3.18 -8.86
CA GLU A 64 20.70 3.08 -9.96
C GLU A 64 20.96 1.61 -10.36
N PHE A 65 21.12 0.72 -9.37
CA PHE A 65 21.25 -0.71 -9.62
C PHE A 65 20.03 -1.28 -10.36
N LEU A 66 18.81 -0.92 -9.95
CA LEU A 66 17.60 -1.31 -10.66
C LEU A 66 17.57 -0.78 -12.09
N ARG A 67 17.92 0.50 -12.29
CA ARG A 67 17.98 1.16 -13.60
C ARG A 67 19.06 0.62 -14.54
N SER A 68 20.03 -0.14 -14.03
CA SER A 68 21.01 -0.83 -14.87
C SER A 68 20.39 -1.93 -15.74
N ASP A 69 19.22 -2.44 -15.38
CA ASP A 69 18.41 -3.27 -16.28
C ASP A 69 17.60 -2.34 -17.22
N PRO A 70 17.79 -2.42 -18.56
CA PRO A 70 17.08 -1.57 -19.52
C PRO A 70 15.55 -1.61 -19.39
N ARG A 71 15.00 -2.68 -18.82
CA ARG A 71 13.55 -2.83 -18.59
C ARG A 71 13.04 -2.02 -17.39
N LEU A 72 13.93 -1.50 -16.55
CA LEU A 72 13.61 -0.80 -15.29
C LEU A 72 14.13 0.64 -15.26
N THR A 73 14.63 1.19 -16.37
CA THR A 73 15.24 2.53 -16.44
C THR A 73 14.31 3.67 -15.97
N ASP A 74 13.03 3.54 -16.27
CA ASP A 74 11.92 4.46 -16.01
C ASP A 74 11.04 3.97 -14.85
N ILE A 75 11.60 3.15 -13.94
CA ILE A 75 10.88 2.75 -12.73
C ILE A 75 10.40 3.99 -11.96
N GLU A 76 9.09 4.10 -11.79
CA GLU A 76 8.49 5.16 -10.99
C GLU A 76 8.57 4.80 -9.51
N TYR A 77 8.84 5.82 -8.70
CA TYR A 77 8.87 5.66 -7.26
C TYR A 77 8.39 6.92 -6.55
N LYS A 78 8.07 6.76 -5.27
CA LYS A 78 7.65 7.82 -4.36
C LYS A 78 8.48 7.79 -3.11
N GLU A 79 8.89 8.96 -2.67
CA GLU A 79 9.69 9.12 -1.47
C GLU A 79 8.84 9.65 -0.32
N SER A 80 9.14 9.15 0.85
CA SER A 80 8.65 9.68 2.11
C SER A 80 9.76 9.53 3.14
N TYR A 81 9.55 10.06 4.33
CA TYR A 81 10.58 10.08 5.35
C TYR A 81 10.09 9.45 6.64
N ALA A 82 11.00 8.83 7.37
CA ALA A 82 10.75 8.27 8.68
C ALA A 82 11.89 8.63 9.63
N THR A 83 11.58 8.84 10.90
CA THR A 83 12.62 9.11 11.92
C THR A 83 13.24 7.81 12.47
N THR A 84 12.54 6.70 12.29
CA THR A 84 12.97 5.35 12.64
C THR A 84 12.97 4.46 11.40
N PRO A 85 13.83 3.42 11.32
CA PRO A 85 13.78 2.47 10.21
C PRO A 85 12.44 1.71 10.19
N PRO A 86 11.59 1.85 9.15
CA PRO A 86 10.22 1.33 9.18
C PRO A 86 10.13 -0.17 8.83
N PHE A 87 11.27 -0.86 8.86
CA PHE A 87 11.39 -2.27 8.57
C PHE A 87 12.53 -2.87 9.41
N GLU A 88 12.31 -4.08 9.94
CA GLU A 88 13.34 -4.81 10.66
C GLU A 88 14.51 -5.29 9.77
N ARG A 89 14.21 -5.77 8.56
CA ARG A 89 15.15 -6.45 7.64
C ARG A 89 14.77 -6.32 6.17
N MET A 90 15.73 -6.60 5.27
CA MET A 90 15.49 -6.71 3.84
C MET A 90 14.94 -8.07 3.42
N LYS A 91 14.00 -8.08 2.47
CA LYS A 91 13.44 -9.28 1.83
C LYS A 91 13.28 -9.06 0.33
N VAL A 92 13.69 -10.02 -0.48
CA VAL A 92 13.28 -10.11 -1.90
C VAL A 92 12.52 -11.42 -2.09
N ARG A 93 11.24 -11.33 -2.49
CA ARG A 93 10.32 -12.46 -2.60
C ARG A 93 9.87 -12.68 -4.02
N LEU A 94 9.93 -13.92 -4.47
CA LEU A 94 9.32 -14.36 -5.72
C LEU A 94 7.82 -14.54 -5.50
N LYS A 95 7.02 -14.05 -6.45
CA LYS A 95 5.56 -14.16 -6.45
C LYS A 95 5.08 -14.51 -7.86
N SER A 96 3.85 -15.03 -7.93
CA SER A 96 3.13 -15.15 -9.20
C SER A 96 2.69 -13.78 -9.72
N GLU A 97 2.36 -12.87 -8.80
CA GLU A 97 1.93 -11.50 -9.11
C GLU A 97 2.61 -10.52 -8.13
N ILE A 98 3.05 -9.36 -8.62
CA ILE A 98 3.58 -8.26 -7.78
C ILE A 98 2.46 -7.53 -7.02
N VAL A 99 1.22 -7.71 -7.45
CA VAL A 99 -0.01 -7.40 -6.70
C VAL A 99 -1.10 -8.40 -7.11
N THR A 100 -1.60 -9.17 -6.15
CA THR A 100 -2.46 -10.33 -6.44
C THR A 100 -3.91 -9.92 -6.69
N LEU A 101 -4.30 -9.81 -7.97
CA LEU A 101 -5.70 -9.75 -8.38
C LEU A 101 -6.28 -11.17 -8.56
N GLY A 102 -5.41 -12.15 -8.89
CA GLY A 102 -5.82 -13.54 -9.09
C GLY A 102 -6.42 -13.84 -10.47
N LEU A 103 -6.19 -12.95 -11.44
CA LEU A 103 -6.59 -13.10 -12.85
C LEU A 103 -5.33 -12.94 -13.72
N PRO A 104 -4.62 -14.03 -14.05
CA PRO A 104 -3.36 -13.96 -14.80
C PRO A 104 -3.52 -13.41 -16.23
N GLU A 105 -4.73 -13.44 -16.78
CA GLU A 105 -5.07 -12.87 -18.08
C GLU A 105 -5.17 -11.34 -18.09
N VAL A 106 -5.14 -10.70 -16.91
CA VAL A 106 -5.18 -9.24 -16.78
C VAL A 106 -3.75 -8.70 -16.79
N ASP A 107 -3.36 -8.11 -17.91
CA ASP A 107 -2.03 -7.50 -18.09
C ASP A 107 -2.13 -5.97 -18.27
N PRO A 108 -1.69 -5.17 -17.27
CA PRO A 108 -1.58 -3.72 -17.40
C PRO A 108 -0.66 -3.24 -18.52
N ASN A 109 0.28 -4.07 -19.01
CA ASN A 109 1.13 -3.72 -20.15
C ASN A 109 0.37 -3.70 -21.48
N GLU A 110 -0.72 -4.47 -21.59
CA GLU A 110 -1.53 -4.54 -22.82
C GLU A 110 -2.64 -3.48 -22.84
N LYS A 111 -3.36 -3.35 -21.73
CA LYS A 111 -4.49 -2.42 -21.61
C LYS A 111 -4.62 -1.93 -20.18
N VAL A 112 -4.72 -0.62 -20.02
CA VAL A 112 -4.83 0.02 -18.71
C VAL A 112 -5.72 1.26 -18.77
N GLY A 113 -6.24 1.67 -17.62
CA GLY A 113 -7.07 2.86 -17.48
C GLY A 113 -6.35 4.16 -17.79
N ILE A 114 -7.12 5.24 -17.84
CA ILE A 114 -6.65 6.60 -18.07
C ILE A 114 -6.01 7.12 -16.79
N TYR A 115 -4.71 7.41 -16.82
CA TYR A 115 -4.03 8.06 -15.72
C TYR A 115 -4.55 9.49 -15.53
N VAL A 116 -4.80 9.85 -14.28
CA VAL A 116 -5.21 11.21 -13.90
C VAL A 116 -4.21 11.73 -12.89
N ASP A 117 -3.61 12.88 -13.19
CA ASP A 117 -2.66 13.50 -12.28
C ASP A 117 -3.37 14.03 -11.01
N PRO A 118 -2.68 14.08 -9.86
CA PRO A 118 -3.29 14.53 -8.60
C PRO A 118 -3.99 15.89 -8.68
N LYS A 119 -3.43 16.82 -9.46
CA LYS A 119 -3.99 18.16 -9.65
C LYS A 119 -5.34 18.18 -10.38
N GLU A 120 -5.61 17.18 -11.20
CA GLU A 120 -6.86 17.02 -11.96
C GLU A 120 -7.84 16.09 -11.23
N TRP A 121 -7.35 15.30 -10.27
CA TRP A 121 -8.11 14.28 -9.56
C TRP A 121 -9.36 14.84 -8.89
N ASN A 122 -9.22 15.97 -8.18
CA ASN A 122 -10.34 16.59 -7.46
C ASN A 122 -11.49 16.96 -8.37
N GLN A 123 -11.20 17.48 -9.57
CA GLN A 123 -12.22 17.84 -10.54
C GLN A 123 -12.97 16.60 -11.02
N LEU A 124 -12.25 15.52 -11.32
CA LEU A 124 -12.83 14.26 -11.75
C LEU A 124 -13.76 13.67 -10.69
N ILE A 125 -13.29 13.52 -9.45
CA ILE A 125 -14.07 12.84 -8.40
C ILE A 125 -15.21 13.71 -7.83
N SER A 126 -15.22 15.00 -8.15
CA SER A 126 -16.32 15.91 -7.82
C SER A 126 -17.50 15.79 -8.79
N ASP A 127 -17.31 15.25 -9.99
CA ASP A 127 -18.39 15.01 -10.95
C ASP A 127 -19.38 13.97 -10.37
N PRO A 128 -20.69 14.30 -10.22
CA PRO A 128 -21.70 13.36 -9.73
C PRO A 128 -21.85 12.10 -10.59
N GLU A 129 -21.50 12.16 -11.88
CA GLU A 129 -21.61 11.03 -12.80
C GLU A 129 -20.42 10.06 -12.72
N VAL A 130 -19.36 10.43 -11.98
CA VAL A 130 -18.19 9.58 -11.78
C VAL A 130 -18.38 8.70 -10.56
N THR A 131 -18.29 7.39 -10.78
CA THR A 131 -18.26 6.39 -9.70
C THR A 131 -16.85 6.30 -9.15
N VAL A 132 -16.65 6.78 -7.92
CA VAL A 132 -15.34 6.80 -7.26
C VAL A 132 -15.21 5.56 -6.39
N ILE A 133 -14.17 4.74 -6.58
CA ILE A 133 -14.02 3.45 -5.89
C ILE A 133 -12.63 3.35 -5.27
N ASP A 134 -12.62 3.06 -3.97
CA ASP A 134 -11.40 2.75 -3.25
C ASP A 134 -11.04 1.28 -3.50
N THR A 135 -9.95 0.99 -4.22
CA THR A 135 -9.58 -0.41 -4.52
C THR A 135 -8.78 -1.05 -3.37
N ARG A 136 -8.74 -0.41 -2.20
CA ARG A 136 -8.02 -0.90 -1.03
C ARG A 136 -8.86 -1.86 -0.20
N ASN A 137 -8.21 -2.55 0.73
CA ASN A 137 -8.93 -3.44 1.63
C ASN A 137 -9.67 -2.63 2.69
N ASP A 138 -10.73 -3.18 3.26
CA ASP A 138 -11.63 -2.52 4.21
C ASP A 138 -10.88 -1.84 5.38
N TYR A 139 -9.87 -2.51 5.94
CA TYR A 139 -9.07 -1.95 7.04
C TYR A 139 -8.28 -0.69 6.65
N GLU A 140 -7.95 -0.51 5.36
CA GLU A 140 -7.27 0.67 4.84
C GLU A 140 -8.25 1.82 4.61
N VAL A 141 -9.47 1.50 4.17
CA VAL A 141 -10.56 2.48 3.96
C VAL A 141 -11.03 3.07 5.28
N ASN A 142 -11.09 2.27 6.34
CA ASN A 142 -11.52 2.71 7.67
C ASN A 142 -10.60 3.75 8.33
N ILE A 143 -9.34 3.88 7.87
CA ILE A 143 -8.40 4.91 8.37
C ILE A 143 -8.64 6.26 7.68
N GLY A 144 -9.01 6.21 6.40
CA GLY A 144 -9.19 7.39 5.58
C GLY A 144 -9.46 7.01 4.14
N THR A 145 -10.20 7.85 3.43
CA THR A 145 -10.58 7.65 2.03
C THR A 145 -10.94 8.99 1.37
N PHE A 146 -11.13 8.99 0.05
CA PHE A 146 -11.64 10.18 -0.64
C PHE A 146 -13.12 10.40 -0.37
N THR A 147 -13.52 11.67 -0.30
CA THR A 147 -14.93 12.06 -0.25
C THR A 147 -15.71 11.39 -1.40
N ARG A 148 -16.89 10.83 -1.09
CA ARG A 148 -17.77 10.08 -2.01
C ARG A 148 -17.23 8.74 -2.52
N ALA A 149 -16.05 8.29 -2.10
CA ALA A 149 -15.54 6.99 -2.52
C ALA A 149 -16.42 5.86 -1.97
N GLN A 150 -16.74 4.90 -2.84
CA GLN A 150 -17.37 3.65 -2.45
C GLN A 150 -16.31 2.72 -1.85
N ASN A 151 -16.64 2.09 -0.73
CA ASN A 151 -15.85 1.02 -0.13
C ASN A 151 -16.37 -0.35 -0.65
N PRO A 152 -15.58 -1.10 -1.43
CA PRO A 152 -15.92 -2.45 -1.85
C PRO A 152 -16.05 -3.47 -0.71
N GLN A 153 -15.58 -3.13 0.50
CA GLN A 153 -15.53 -3.98 1.68
C GLN A 153 -14.69 -5.27 1.50
N THR A 154 -13.78 -5.27 0.53
CA THR A 154 -12.88 -6.39 0.27
C THR A 154 -11.90 -6.56 1.43
N GLN A 155 -11.72 -7.78 1.91
CA GLN A 155 -10.69 -8.12 2.89
C GLN A 155 -9.31 -8.30 2.22
N ILE A 156 -9.33 -8.76 0.97
CA ILE A 156 -8.15 -8.95 0.14
C ILE A 156 -8.45 -8.52 -1.30
N PHE A 157 -7.45 -7.92 -1.97
CA PHE A 157 -7.63 -7.34 -3.32
C PHE A 157 -8.15 -8.32 -4.39
N ARG A 158 -7.88 -9.62 -4.25
CA ARG A 158 -8.42 -10.65 -5.16
C ARG A 158 -9.94 -10.79 -5.15
N GLU A 159 -10.62 -10.19 -4.18
CA GLU A 159 -12.09 -10.14 -4.12
C GLU A 159 -12.66 -9.00 -4.99
N PHE A 160 -11.82 -8.04 -5.40
CA PHE A 160 -12.24 -6.89 -6.21
C PHE A 160 -12.96 -7.28 -7.53
N PRO A 161 -12.49 -8.29 -8.31
CA PRO A 161 -13.21 -8.71 -9.50
C PRO A 161 -14.65 -9.15 -9.22
N GLU A 162 -14.88 -9.81 -8.08
CA GLU A 162 -16.21 -10.25 -7.71
C GLU A 162 -17.11 -9.09 -7.30
N TYR A 163 -16.56 -8.12 -6.54
CA TYR A 163 -17.26 -6.88 -6.24
C TYR A 163 -17.73 -6.17 -7.52
N VAL A 164 -16.85 -6.02 -8.53
CA VAL A 164 -17.20 -5.40 -9.81
C VAL A 164 -18.34 -6.14 -10.50
N ARG A 165 -18.26 -7.47 -10.61
CA ARG A 165 -19.31 -8.27 -11.28
C ARG A 165 -20.66 -8.20 -10.59
N GLN A 166 -20.68 -8.11 -9.26
CA GLN A 166 -21.91 -8.13 -8.48
C GLN A 166 -22.56 -6.74 -8.35
N ASN A 167 -21.77 -5.68 -8.34
CA ASN A 167 -22.24 -4.34 -7.94
C ASN A 167 -22.19 -3.31 -9.06
N LEU A 168 -21.36 -3.53 -10.09
CA LEU A 168 -21.16 -2.57 -11.15
C LEU A 168 -21.69 -3.11 -12.48
N ASP A 169 -22.21 -2.18 -13.26
CA ASP A 169 -22.83 -2.40 -14.56
C ASP A 169 -22.19 -1.42 -15.55
N PRO A 170 -21.45 -1.89 -16.57
CA PRO A 170 -20.77 -1.03 -17.54
C PRO A 170 -21.67 -0.02 -18.24
N GLU A 171 -22.96 -0.34 -18.44
CA GLU A 171 -23.91 0.55 -19.12
C GLU A 171 -24.37 1.70 -18.22
N LYS A 172 -24.37 1.48 -16.90
CA LYS A 172 -24.76 2.47 -15.89
C LYS A 172 -23.57 3.25 -15.37
N HIS A 173 -22.46 2.57 -15.12
CA HIS A 173 -21.24 3.11 -14.51
C HIS A 173 -20.24 3.45 -15.62
N LYS A 174 -20.60 4.41 -16.47
CA LYS A 174 -19.83 4.74 -17.67
C LYS A 174 -18.45 5.31 -17.36
N LYS A 175 -18.36 6.07 -16.26
CA LYS A 175 -17.13 6.69 -15.75
C LYS A 175 -16.82 6.16 -14.36
N VAL A 176 -15.69 5.50 -14.22
CA VAL A 176 -15.21 4.96 -12.94
C VAL A 176 -13.84 5.53 -12.64
N ALA A 177 -13.65 6.07 -11.43
CA ALA A 177 -12.37 6.58 -10.94
C ALA A 177 -11.86 5.69 -9.81
N LEU A 178 -10.69 5.08 -10.01
CA LEU A 178 -10.06 4.15 -9.10
C LEU A 178 -8.86 4.78 -8.40
N PHE A 179 -8.67 4.47 -7.12
CA PHE A 179 -7.46 4.86 -6.41
C PHE A 179 -7.06 3.82 -5.37
N CYS A 180 -5.77 3.82 -5.04
CA CYS A 180 -5.20 3.06 -3.93
C CYS A 180 -3.96 3.79 -3.41
N THR A 181 -3.25 3.21 -2.44
CA THR A 181 -2.09 3.85 -1.78
C THR A 181 -1.06 4.38 -2.77
N GLY A 182 -0.49 3.52 -3.63
CA GLY A 182 0.58 3.88 -4.56
C GLY A 182 0.26 3.73 -6.05
N GLY A 183 -0.97 3.35 -6.40
CA GLY A 183 -1.42 3.18 -7.80
C GLY A 183 -1.41 1.74 -8.33
N ILE A 184 -0.50 0.87 -7.87
CA ILE A 184 -0.31 -0.48 -8.44
C ILE A 184 -1.58 -1.36 -8.52
N ARG A 185 -2.50 -1.27 -7.55
CA ARG A 185 -3.78 -2.01 -7.61
C ARG A 185 -4.69 -1.49 -8.71
N CYS A 186 -4.69 -0.17 -8.94
CA CYS A 186 -5.53 0.48 -9.94
C CYS A 186 -5.10 0.13 -11.37
N GLU A 187 -3.82 -0.16 -11.58
CA GLU A 187 -3.31 -0.70 -12.85
C GLU A 187 -4.05 -1.99 -13.23
N LYS A 188 -4.03 -2.99 -12.33
CA LYS A 188 -4.74 -4.25 -12.56
C LYS A 188 -6.26 -4.09 -12.55
N ALA A 189 -6.80 -3.32 -11.60
CA ALA A 189 -8.23 -3.12 -11.48
C ALA A 189 -8.81 -2.44 -12.72
N SER A 190 -8.14 -1.42 -13.25
CA SER A 190 -8.59 -0.72 -14.46
C SER A 190 -8.48 -1.60 -15.70
N SER A 191 -7.37 -2.33 -15.86
CA SER A 191 -7.19 -3.31 -16.94
C SER A 191 -8.32 -4.35 -16.94
N PHE A 192 -8.64 -4.91 -15.76
CA PHE A 192 -9.76 -5.83 -15.59
C PHE A 192 -11.10 -5.18 -15.94
N MET A 193 -11.43 -4.00 -15.40
CA MET A 193 -12.71 -3.34 -15.70
C MET A 193 -12.86 -3.02 -17.19
N LEU A 194 -11.79 -2.60 -17.85
CA LEU A 194 -11.78 -2.40 -19.30
C LEU A 194 -11.98 -3.69 -20.11
N SER A 195 -11.61 -4.86 -19.57
CA SER A 195 -11.92 -6.16 -20.18
C SER A 195 -13.37 -6.59 -19.95
N GLN A 196 -14.01 -6.08 -18.89
CA GLN A 196 -15.44 -6.28 -18.60
C GLN A 196 -16.36 -5.32 -19.38
N GLY A 197 -15.81 -4.44 -20.23
CA GLY A 197 -16.59 -3.55 -21.10
C GLY A 197 -16.89 -2.16 -20.54
N PHE A 198 -16.29 -1.76 -19.42
CA PHE A 198 -16.40 -0.38 -18.93
C PHE A 198 -15.76 0.59 -19.92
N ALA A 199 -16.45 1.69 -20.21
CA ALA A 199 -16.06 2.64 -21.26
C ALA A 199 -14.90 3.54 -20.83
N GLU A 200 -15.03 4.19 -19.66
CA GLU A 200 -14.04 5.14 -19.16
C GLU A 200 -13.63 4.75 -17.73
N VAL A 201 -12.46 4.12 -17.62
CA VAL A 201 -11.87 3.78 -16.32
C VAL A 201 -10.64 4.65 -16.09
N TYR A 202 -10.74 5.54 -15.13
CA TYR A 202 -9.71 6.46 -14.68
C TYR A 202 -9.01 5.92 -13.44
N HIS A 203 -7.76 6.30 -13.24
CA HIS A 203 -7.06 6.00 -12.00
C HIS A 203 -6.02 7.03 -11.62
N LEU A 204 -5.89 7.24 -10.31
CA LEU A 204 -5.00 8.26 -9.73
C LEU A 204 -3.53 7.88 -9.94
N LYS A 205 -2.83 8.65 -10.78
CA LYS A 205 -1.41 8.45 -11.07
C LYS A 205 -0.59 8.64 -9.81
N GLY A 206 0.20 7.62 -9.44
CA GLY A 206 1.00 7.61 -8.21
C GLY A 206 0.20 7.41 -6.92
N GLY A 207 -1.12 7.17 -7.02
CA GLY A 207 -2.00 6.87 -5.89
C GLY A 207 -2.16 8.01 -4.88
N ILE A 208 -2.73 7.66 -3.72
CA ILE A 208 -2.98 8.57 -2.61
C ILE A 208 -1.68 9.23 -2.14
N LEU A 209 -0.54 8.52 -2.13
CA LEU A 209 0.73 9.09 -1.69
C LEU A 209 1.14 10.30 -2.53
N LYS A 210 1.07 10.20 -3.87
CA LYS A 210 1.37 11.35 -4.74
C LYS A 210 0.37 12.49 -4.56
N TYR A 211 -0.89 12.16 -4.29
CA TYR A 211 -1.92 13.17 -4.00
C TYR A 211 -1.64 13.95 -2.72
N LEU A 212 -1.31 13.27 -1.63
CA LEU A 212 -0.97 13.89 -0.34
C LEU A 212 0.35 14.68 -0.37
N GLU A 213 1.21 14.41 -1.36
CA GLU A 213 2.44 15.16 -1.62
C GLU A 213 2.18 16.44 -2.42
N GLU A 214 1.33 16.39 -3.46
CA GLU A 214 1.20 17.46 -4.44
C GLU A 214 -0.01 18.38 -4.24
N VAL A 215 -1.09 17.89 -3.64
CA VAL A 215 -2.34 18.65 -3.48
C VAL A 215 -2.38 19.32 -2.10
N PRO A 216 -2.55 20.65 -2.02
CA PRO A 216 -2.63 21.35 -0.74
C PRO A 216 -3.77 20.85 0.16
N THR A 217 -3.52 20.81 1.47
CA THR A 217 -4.49 20.32 2.46
C THR A 217 -5.84 21.03 2.38
N GLU A 218 -5.84 22.34 2.10
CA GLU A 218 -7.03 23.18 1.97
C GLU A 218 -7.91 22.85 0.76
N GLU A 219 -7.34 22.24 -0.27
CA GLU A 219 -8.05 21.78 -1.48
C GLU A 219 -8.33 20.27 -1.43
N SER A 220 -7.84 19.59 -0.40
CA SER A 220 -7.89 18.13 -0.32
C SER A 220 -9.32 17.60 -0.16
N LEU A 221 -9.67 16.62 -1.00
CA LEU A 221 -10.87 15.78 -0.84
C LEU A 221 -10.60 14.49 -0.06
N TRP A 222 -9.34 14.23 0.31
CA TRP A 222 -8.94 13.13 1.18
C TRP A 222 -9.37 13.40 2.64
N GLN A 223 -9.92 12.39 3.30
CA GLN A 223 -10.34 12.42 4.71
C GLN A 223 -9.60 11.34 5.50
N GLY A 224 -9.11 11.66 6.69
CA GLY A 224 -8.38 10.72 7.55
C GLY A 224 -6.90 10.56 7.18
N GLU A 225 -6.33 9.38 7.46
CA GLU A 225 -4.92 9.07 7.19
C GLU A 225 -4.79 7.92 6.18
N CYS A 226 -3.67 7.87 5.45
CA CYS A 226 -3.44 6.86 4.41
C CYS A 226 -2.63 5.69 4.97
N PHE A 227 -3.21 4.49 4.98
CA PHE A 227 -2.49 3.27 5.38
C PHE A 227 -1.26 2.99 4.52
N VAL A 228 -0.15 2.63 5.16
CA VAL A 228 1.10 2.18 4.52
C VAL A 228 1.56 0.85 5.09
N PHE A 229 2.21 0.04 4.25
CA PHE A 229 2.57 -1.36 4.55
C PHE A 229 3.94 -1.48 5.25
N ASP A 230 4.19 -0.62 6.22
CA ASP A 230 5.43 -0.56 7.00
C ASP A 230 5.16 -0.09 8.43
N GLU A 231 6.20 0.00 9.26
CA GLU A 231 6.04 0.26 10.71
C GLU A 231 5.44 1.64 11.04
N ARG A 232 5.32 2.56 10.06
CA ARG A 232 4.61 3.84 10.25
C ARG A 232 3.10 3.69 10.30
N ILE A 233 2.56 2.58 9.75
CA ILE A 233 1.14 2.20 9.72
C ILE A 233 0.25 3.12 8.88
N ALA A 234 0.34 4.43 9.06
CA ALA A 234 -0.36 5.43 8.28
C ALA A 234 0.51 6.67 8.04
N VAL A 235 0.15 7.45 7.02
CA VAL A 235 0.73 8.77 6.73
C VAL A 235 -0.36 9.81 6.51
N ARG A 236 -0.03 11.07 6.78
CA ARG A 236 -0.88 12.24 6.62
C ARG A 236 -0.51 13.04 5.36
N HIS A 237 -1.20 14.14 5.15
CA HIS A 237 -0.78 15.19 4.20
C HIS A 237 0.69 15.55 4.40
N GLY A 238 1.40 15.81 3.29
CA GLY A 238 2.86 15.99 3.31
C GLY A 238 3.66 14.70 3.53
N LEU A 239 3.01 13.53 3.51
CA LEU A 239 3.61 12.22 3.78
C LEU A 239 4.26 12.11 5.16
N GLU A 240 3.76 12.91 6.11
CA GLU A 240 4.15 12.85 7.52
C GLU A 240 3.62 11.58 8.19
N GLU A 241 4.32 11.12 9.23
CA GLU A 241 3.91 9.95 10.00
C GLU A 241 2.53 10.16 10.64
N GLY A 242 1.70 9.12 10.57
CA GLY A 242 0.34 9.12 11.08
C GLY A 242 0.24 8.98 12.60
N THR A 243 -0.98 8.76 13.08
CA THR A 243 -1.27 8.53 14.51
C THR A 243 -1.87 7.17 14.84
N TYR A 244 -2.02 6.31 13.83
CA TYR A 244 -2.53 4.96 14.03
C TYR A 244 -1.44 4.04 14.54
N ASP A 245 -1.79 3.24 15.55
CA ASP A 245 -1.01 2.09 15.97
C ASP A 245 -1.54 0.81 15.33
N MET A 246 -0.77 -0.26 15.41
CA MET A 246 -1.17 -1.57 14.91
C MET A 246 -1.61 -2.45 16.07
N CYS A 247 -2.81 -3.00 16.02
CA CYS A 247 -3.23 -4.00 17.00
C CYS A 247 -2.35 -5.26 16.86
N GLU A 248 -1.57 -5.59 17.88
CA GLU A 248 -0.68 -6.76 17.89
C GLU A 248 -1.42 -8.09 17.73
N SER A 249 -2.73 -8.12 18.03
CA SER A 249 -3.54 -9.33 18.00
C SER A 249 -4.06 -9.65 16.60
N CYS A 250 -4.70 -8.68 15.95
CA CYS A 250 -5.37 -8.88 14.67
C CYS A 250 -4.67 -8.20 13.49
N GLY A 251 -3.66 -7.35 13.73
CA GLY A 251 -2.96 -6.61 12.68
C GLY A 251 -3.84 -5.57 11.99
N ARG A 252 -4.88 -5.06 12.65
CA ARG A 252 -5.65 -3.92 12.17
C ARG A 252 -5.10 -2.62 12.76
N PRO A 253 -5.11 -1.52 11.99
CA PRO A 253 -4.80 -0.20 12.50
C PRO A 253 -5.84 0.24 13.53
N ILE A 254 -5.40 0.88 14.60
CA ILE A 254 -6.23 1.36 15.72
C ILE A 254 -5.87 2.80 16.07
N SER A 255 -6.90 3.63 16.24
CA SER A 255 -6.77 5.03 16.66
C SER A 255 -6.72 5.17 18.18
N GLU A 256 -6.41 6.36 18.70
CA GLU A 256 -6.54 6.67 20.13
C GLU A 256 -7.98 6.49 20.64
N ALA A 257 -8.98 6.78 19.81
CA ALA A 257 -10.38 6.54 20.13
C ALA A 257 -10.67 5.04 20.27
N ASP A 258 -10.08 4.20 19.41
CA ASP A 258 -10.21 2.74 19.52
C ASP A 258 -9.58 2.20 20.81
N LYS A 259 -8.45 2.78 21.24
CA LYS A 259 -7.78 2.42 22.49
C LYS A 259 -8.55 2.82 23.74
N ALA A 260 -9.41 3.85 23.65
CA ALA A 260 -10.28 4.26 24.74
C ALA A 260 -11.52 3.35 24.92
N SER A 261 -11.77 2.43 24.00
CA SER A 261 -12.89 1.50 24.07
C SER A 261 -12.72 0.47 25.21
N PRO A 262 -13.80 0.05 25.89
CA PRO A 262 -13.74 -1.05 26.86
C PRO A 262 -13.38 -2.41 26.23
N LYS A 263 -13.43 -2.50 24.89
CA LYS A 263 -13.02 -3.68 24.11
C LYS A 263 -11.50 -3.72 23.83
N TYR A 264 -10.76 -2.70 24.25
CA TYR A 264 -9.31 -2.62 24.07
C TYR A 264 -8.56 -3.16 25.29
N GLU A 265 -7.62 -4.06 25.03
CA GLU A 265 -6.63 -4.53 25.99
C GLU A 265 -5.32 -4.65 25.22
N GLU A 266 -4.36 -3.80 25.57
CA GLU A 266 -3.08 -3.67 24.85
C GLU A 266 -2.41 -5.03 24.63
N GLY A 267 -1.96 -5.28 23.40
CA GLY A 267 -1.36 -6.55 22.98
C GLY A 267 -2.30 -7.77 22.94
N ILE A 268 -3.55 -7.66 23.40
CA ILE A 268 -4.50 -8.79 23.50
C ILE A 268 -5.68 -8.62 22.54
N THR A 269 -6.37 -7.48 22.58
CA THR A 269 -7.58 -7.24 21.78
C THR A 269 -7.83 -5.76 21.51
N CYS A 270 -8.60 -5.48 20.47
CA CYS A 270 -9.11 -4.16 20.10
C CYS A 270 -10.61 -4.25 19.75
N PRO A 271 -11.31 -3.12 19.54
CA PRO A 271 -12.73 -3.11 19.18
C PRO A 271 -13.09 -3.98 17.97
N TYR A 272 -12.16 -4.14 17.03
CA TYR A 272 -12.37 -4.87 15.78
C TYR A 272 -12.21 -6.38 15.88
N CYS A 273 -11.55 -6.89 16.93
CA CYS A 273 -11.30 -8.34 17.09
C CYS A 273 -11.79 -8.91 18.42
N PHE A 274 -12.34 -8.07 19.30
CA PHE A 274 -12.84 -8.47 20.60
C PHE A 274 -13.91 -9.55 20.49
N ASP A 275 -14.86 -9.40 19.57
CA ASP A 275 -15.97 -10.35 19.41
C ASP A 275 -15.49 -11.69 18.82
N ASP A 276 -14.30 -11.74 18.21
CA ASP A 276 -13.65 -12.95 17.68
C ASP A 276 -12.63 -13.58 18.66
N LEU A 277 -12.48 -13.01 19.87
CA LEU A 277 -11.48 -13.42 20.84
C LEU A 277 -11.93 -14.69 21.58
N THR A 278 -11.39 -15.84 21.17
CA THR A 278 -11.52 -17.09 21.91
C THR A 278 -10.52 -17.16 23.06
N GLU A 279 -10.78 -18.01 24.06
CA GLU A 279 -9.85 -18.22 25.18
C GLU A 279 -8.47 -18.68 24.70
N GLU A 280 -8.43 -19.60 23.73
CA GLU A 280 -7.18 -20.05 23.11
C GLU A 280 -6.41 -18.89 22.44
N LYS A 281 -7.11 -18.00 21.71
CA LYS A 281 -6.49 -16.81 21.13
C LYS A 281 -5.95 -15.90 22.22
N ARG A 282 -6.72 -15.66 23.29
CA ARG A 282 -6.30 -14.82 24.42
C ARG A 282 -5.02 -15.33 25.06
N VAL A 283 -4.95 -16.60 25.44
CA VAL A 283 -3.74 -17.22 26.02
C VAL A 283 -2.54 -17.07 25.08
N ARG A 284 -2.74 -17.31 23.78
CA ARG A 284 -1.68 -17.15 22.77
C ARG A 284 -1.17 -15.71 22.69
N GLN A 285 -2.04 -14.71 22.72
CA GLN A 285 -1.61 -13.31 22.69
C GLN A 285 -0.90 -12.90 23.98
N GLN A 286 -1.39 -13.35 25.14
CA GLN A 286 -0.74 -13.10 26.43
C GLN A 286 0.69 -13.67 26.45
N GLU A 287 0.90 -14.88 25.93
CA GLU A 287 2.23 -15.48 25.87
C GLU A 287 3.16 -14.72 24.90
N LYS A 288 2.66 -14.32 23.73
CA LYS A 288 3.45 -13.49 22.79
C LYS A 288 3.85 -12.16 23.42
N ARG A 289 2.92 -11.47 24.07
CA ARG A 289 3.18 -10.21 24.77
C ARG A 289 4.20 -10.38 25.89
N ARG A 290 4.08 -11.46 26.67
CA ARG A 290 5.05 -11.82 27.71
C ARG A 290 6.45 -12.00 27.13
N GLN A 291 6.58 -12.76 26.04
CA GLN A 291 7.87 -12.95 25.36
C GLN A 291 8.45 -11.66 24.79
N PHE A 292 7.61 -10.78 24.26
CA PHE A 292 8.02 -9.47 23.77
C PHE A 292 8.58 -8.59 24.90
N LEU A 293 7.84 -8.46 26.01
CA LEU A 293 8.26 -7.68 27.18
C LEU A 293 9.57 -8.21 27.80
N LEU A 294 9.75 -9.54 27.85
CA LEU A 294 11.00 -10.16 28.30
C LEU A 294 12.20 -9.81 27.40
N LYS A 295 11.99 -9.74 26.08
CA LYS A 295 13.04 -9.32 25.13
C LYS A 295 13.33 -7.82 25.20
N GLY A 296 12.31 -6.99 25.47
CA GLY A 296 12.46 -5.54 25.64
C GLY A 296 13.28 -5.16 26.87
N ASN A 297 13.11 -5.87 27.99
CA ASN A 297 13.84 -5.60 29.24
C ASN A 297 15.34 -5.97 29.20
N HIS A 298 15.82 -6.68 28.18
CA HIS A 298 17.24 -6.96 27.98
C HIS A 298 18.00 -5.87 27.20
N LYS A 299 17.35 -4.73 26.90
CA LYS A 299 17.97 -3.56 26.25
C LYS A 299 18.26 -2.39 27.21
N LEU A 300 18.20 -2.59 28.53
CA LEU A 300 18.65 -1.63 29.55
C LEU A 300 20.01 -2.04 30.13
#